data_AF-A0A928RGV8-F1
#
_entry.id   AF-A0A928RGV8-F1
#
_cell.length_a   1.000
_cell.length_b   1.000
_cell.length_c   1.000
_cell.angle_alpha   90.00
_cell.angle_beta   90.00
_cell.angle_gamma   90.00
#
_symmetry.space_group_name_H-M   'P 1'
#
loop_
_entity.id
_entity.type
_entity.pdbx_description
1 polymer ?
#
loop_
_entity_poly.entity_id
_entity_poly.type
_entity_poly.pdbx_seq_one_letter_code
_entity_poly.pdbx_strand_id
1 'polypeptide(L)' 'MNKDIKVRLMQLGKKQTELLEEIRKKGYPKLLPCALSSYINGHVLGPQAEVVLTIAREILDEWEKEDIKKAI' A
#
# COMPACT_ATOMS: atom_id res chain seq x y z
N MET A 1 -6.68 12.57 -0.76
CA MET A 1 -5.41 11.97 -1.21
C MET A 1 -4.74 11.27 -0.04
N ASN A 2 -4.44 9.98 -0.17
CA ASN A 2 -3.81 9.15 0.86
C ASN A 2 -2.28 9.36 0.84
N LYS A 3 -1.87 10.59 1.17
CA LYS A 3 -0.46 11.02 1.15
C LYS A 3 0.41 10.19 2.08
N ASP A 4 -0.16 9.68 3.17
CA ASP A 4 0.48 8.81 4.16
C ASP A 4 1.15 7.60 3.49
N ILE A 5 0.44 6.89 2.61
CA ILE A 5 0.98 5.70 1.93
C ILE A 5 2.24 6.03 1.13
N LYS A 6 2.24 7.16 0.40
CA LYS A 6 3.40 7.56 -0.42
C LYS A 6 4.60 7.95 0.44
N VAL A 7 4.37 8.68 1.52
CA VAL A 7 5.44 9.09 2.44
C VAL A 7 6.07 7.86 3.10
N ARG A 8 5.25 6.93 3.60
CA ARG A 8 5.72 5.69 4.24
C ARG A 8 6.50 4.81 3.27
N LEU A 9 6.03 4.63 2.04
CA LEU A 9 6.78 3.94 0.98
C LEU A 9 8.15 4.57 0.73
N MET A 10 8.21 5.91 0.67
CA MET A 10 9.47 6.62 0.48
C MET A 10 10.43 6.41 1.66
N GLN A 11 9.94 6.48 2.90
CA GLN A 11 10.73 6.26 4.12
C GLN A 11 11.29 4.83 4.19
N LEU A 12 10.51 3.84 3.76
CA LEU A 12 10.91 2.43 3.70
C LEU A 12 11.78 2.08 2.47
N GLY A 13 12.00 3.02 1.54
CA GLY A 13 12.68 2.74 0.27
C GLY A 13 11.93 1.75 -0.63
N LYS A 14 10.61 1.65 -0.47
CA LYS A 14 9.73 0.69 -1.17
C LYS A 14 8.99 1.32 -2.35
N LYS A 15 8.75 0.52 -3.39
CA LYS A 15 7.99 0.94 -4.57
C LYS A 15 6.51 0.61 -4.43
N GLN A 16 5.65 1.42 -5.05
CA GLN A 16 4.21 1.13 -5.15
C GLN A 16 3.92 -0.20 -5.87
N THR A 17 4.81 -0.66 -6.74
CA THR A 17 4.71 -1.98 -7.39
C THR A 17 4.93 -3.12 -6.39
N GLU A 18 5.82 -2.98 -5.41
CA GLU A 18 6.00 -4.00 -4.37
C GLU A 18 4.76 -4.07 -3.48
N LEU A 19 4.20 -2.90 -3.13
CA LEU A 19 2.96 -2.83 -2.37
C LEU A 19 1.80 -3.50 -3.12
N LEU A 20 1.72 -3.30 -4.44
CA LEU A 20 0.73 -3.94 -5.29
C LEU A 20 0.82 -5.47 -5.25
N GLU A 21 2.03 -6.03 -5.29
CA GLU A 21 2.24 -7.48 -5.23
C GLU A 21 1.76 -8.06 -3.90
N GLU A 22 2.02 -7.39 -2.77
CA GLU A 22 1.52 -7.85 -1.46
C GLU A 22 -0.01 -7.73 -1.34
N ILE A 23 -0.60 -6.65 -1.86
CA ILE A 23 -2.07 -6.51 -1.91
C ILE A 23 -2.70 -7.62 -2.76
N ARG A 24 -2.06 -8.02 -3.87
CA ARG A 24 -2.52 -9.12 -4.71
C ARG A 24 -2.53 -10.44 -3.96
N LYS A 25 -1.50 -10.72 -3.15
CA LYS A 25 -1.43 -11.91 -2.28
C LYS A 25 -2.51 -11.89 -1.19
N LYS A 26 -2.88 -10.72 -0.67
CA LYS A 26 -3.90 -10.54 0.38
C LYS A 26 -5.37 -10.51 -0.14
N GLY A 27 -5.63 -10.97 -1.37
CA GLY A 27 -6.99 -11.21 -1.86
C GLY A 27 -7.45 -10.37 -3.05
N TYR A 28 -6.56 -9.53 -3.61
CA TYR A 28 -6.87 -8.72 -4.79
C TYR A 28 -5.98 -9.06 -6.01
N PRO A 29 -5.94 -10.33 -6.46
CA PRO A 29 -4.97 -10.80 -7.46
C PRO A 29 -5.07 -10.08 -8.81
N LYS A 30 -6.25 -9.54 -9.13
CA LYS A 30 -6.52 -8.83 -10.39
C LYS A 30 -6.41 -7.30 -10.27
N LEU A 31 -5.95 -6.78 -9.14
CA LEU A 31 -5.80 -5.33 -8.97
C LEU A 31 -4.78 -4.79 -9.98
N LEU A 32 -5.18 -3.76 -10.72
CA LEU A 32 -4.33 -3.12 -11.72
C LEU A 32 -3.48 -2.02 -11.07
N PRO A 33 -2.25 -1.76 -11.57
CA PRO A 33 -1.41 -0.67 -11.08
C PRO A 33 -2.08 0.71 -11.15
N CYS A 34 -2.82 0.98 -12.24
CA CYS A 34 -3.54 2.23 -12.43
C CYS A 34 -4.69 2.40 -11.41
N ALA A 35 -5.37 1.31 -11.06
CA ALA A 35 -6.43 1.31 -10.05
C ALA A 35 -5.84 1.64 -8.67
N LEU A 36 -4.76 0.95 -8.26
CA LEU A 36 -4.08 1.26 -6.99
C LEU A 36 -3.61 2.72 -6.94
N SER A 37 -3.01 3.23 -8.02
CA SER A 37 -2.61 4.64 -8.10
C SER A 37 -3.81 5.58 -7.95
N SER A 38 -4.93 5.27 -8.60
CA SER A 38 -6.15 6.08 -8.51
C SER A 38 -6.75 6.09 -7.10
N TYR A 39 -6.70 4.95 -6.38
CA TYR A 39 -7.13 4.86 -4.98
C TYR A 39 -6.23 5.68 -4.05
N ILE A 40 -4.90 5.57 -4.20
CA ILE A 40 -3.95 6.32 -3.37
C ILE A 40 -4.11 7.83 -3.61
N ASN A 41 -4.26 8.26 -4.86
CA ASN A 41 -4.48 9.67 -5.19
C ASN A 41 -5.87 10.18 -4.76
N GLY A 42 -6.83 9.28 -4.56
CA GLY A 42 -8.21 9.60 -4.22
C GLY A 42 -9.04 10.02 -5.45
N HIS A 43 -8.61 9.64 -6.66
CA HIS A 43 -9.37 9.86 -7.90
C HIS A 43 -10.55 8.87 -8.02
N VAL A 44 -10.42 7.69 -7.43
CA VAL A 44 -11.49 6.70 -7.36
C VAL A 44 -11.75 6.36 -5.90
N LEU A 45 -13.02 6.46 -5.51
CA LEU A 45 -13.52 6.20 -4.16
C LEU A 45 -14.53 5.06 -4.19
N GLY A 46 -14.81 4.47 -3.03
CA GLY A 46 -15.82 3.43 -2.85
C GLY A 46 -15.32 2.26 -2.00
N PRO A 47 -16.18 1.27 -1.74
CA PRO A 47 -15.90 0.23 -0.74
C PRO A 47 -14.62 -0.57 -1.04
N GLN A 48 -14.38 -0.92 -2.30
CA GLN A 48 -13.15 -1.60 -2.69
C GLN A 48 -11.91 -0.73 -2.47
N ALA A 49 -11.99 0.56 -2.79
CA ALA A 49 -10.86 1.48 -2.60
C ALA A 49 -10.51 1.59 -1.11
N GLU A 50 -11.52 1.70 -0.24
CA GLU A 50 -11.34 1.73 1.21
C GLU A 50 -10.66 0.46 1.74
N VAL A 51 -11.14 -0.72 1.35
CA VAL A 51 -10.54 -1.99 1.78
C VAL A 51 -9.09 -2.12 1.28
N VAL A 52 -8.84 -1.79 0.01
CA VAL A 52 -7.47 -1.83 -0.56
C VAL A 52 -6.54 -0.87 0.17
N LEU A 53 -7.01 0.33 0.54
CA LEU A 53 -6.21 1.30 1.29
C LEU A 53 -5.95 0.84 2.73
N THR A 54 -6.89 0.14 3.37
CA THR A 54 -6.68 -0.48 4.68
C THR A 54 -5.60 -1.55 4.61
N ILE A 55 -5.71 -2.49 3.65
CA ILE A 55 -4.70 -3.53 3.43
C ILE A 55 -3.32 -2.92 3.14
N ALA A 56 -3.29 -1.85 2.35
CA ALA A 56 -2.04 -1.14 2.05
C ALA A 56 -1.37 -0.62 3.34
N ARG A 57 -2.15 -0.05 4.28
CA ARG A 57 -1.61 0.43 5.56
C ARG A 57 -1.14 -0.71 6.46
N GLU A 58 -1.86 -1.82 6.50
CA GLU A 58 -1.45 -3.01 7.26
C GLU A 58 -0.10 -3.55 6.75
N ILE A 59 0.10 -3.64 5.43
CA ILE A 59 1.38 -4.06 4.84
C ILE A 59 2.51 -3.09 5.20
N LEU A 60 2.24 -1.79 5.17
CA LEU A 60 3.23 -0.79 5.58
C LEU A 60 3.59 -0.92 7.07
N ASP A 61 2.60 -1.19 7.94
CA ASP A 61 2.85 -1.43 9.37
C ASP A 61 3.72 -2.67 9.60
N GLU A 62 3.52 -3.73 8.81
CA GLU A 62 4.34 -4.94 8.82
C GLU A 62 5.78 -4.62 8.39
N TRP A 63 5.97 -3.91 7.28
CA TRP A 63 7.30 -3.52 6.80
C TRP A 63 8.05 -2.60 7.76
N GLU A 64 7.37 -1.64 8.39
CA GLU A 64 7.99 -0.75 9.39
C GLU A 64 8.46 -1.54 10.62
N LYS A 65 7.68 -2.52 11.09
CA LYS A 65 8.11 -3.41 12.18
C LYS A 65 9.31 -4.25 11.80
N GLU A 66 9.38 -4.73 10.56
CA GLU A 66 10.54 -5.46 10.05
C GLU A 66 11.78 -4.57 9.93
N ASP A 67 11.63 -3.32 9.50
CA ASP A 67 12.71 -2.36 9.38
C ASP A 67 13.31 -1.99 10.74
N ILE A 68 12.45 -1.70 11.72
CA ILE A 68 12.88 -1.43 13.12
C ILE A 68 13.64 -2.62 13.69
N LYS A 69 13.17 -3.85 13.47
CA LYS A 69 13.87 -5.06 13.95
C LYS A 69 15.25 -5.25 13.33
N LYS A 70 15.50 -4.72 12.13
CA LYS A 70 16.81 -4.80 11.46
C LYS A 70 17.79 -3.73 11.96
N ALA A 71 17.27 -2.65 12.55
CA ALA A 71 18.06 -1.53 13.04
C ALA A 71 18.55 -1.69 14.49
N ILE A 72 18.07 -2.72 15.20
CA ILE A 72 18.47 -3.10 16.57
C ILE A 72 19.40 -4.30 16.50
#